data_AF-A0A7W7ZJZ3-F1
#
_entry.id   AF-A0A7W7ZJZ3-F1
#
_cell.length_a   1.000
_cell.length_b   1.000
_cell.length_c   1.000
_cell.angle_alpha   90.00
_cell.angle_beta   90.00
_cell.angle_gamma   90.00
#
_symmetry.space_group_name_H-M   'P 1'
#
loop_
_entity.id
_entity.type
_entity.pdbx_description
1 polymer ?
#
loop_
_entity_poly.entity_id
_entity_poly.type
_entity_poly.pdbx_seq_one_letter_code
_entity_poly.pdbx_strand_id
1 'polypeptide(L)'
;MIADTAQHYARWIGALFLVSIVAGGWGESYVPDKLFLANDLAGTAHEMANSVGLFRSSFAAYLIEVACDITLNVLLYALLRPVSRTLSLLAMCFGLMGTAIFATGELLYFAAALPAIDADVARVISSEAKATLTYLCITIYGYGFGIFAMFYGIAAAVRGYLIWHSGYLPRTLGAVGIVGGASFVVKNFMIVLAPRADLPYVIAPMMLAMLSMGLWLLVKGVDRAHWDTMQAAQTTSKR
;
A
#
# COMPACT_ATOMS: atom_id res chain seq x y z
N MET A 1 11.82 -14.47 27.65
CA MET A 1 10.85 -14.81 26.58
C MET A 1 10.51 -13.63 25.64
N ILE A 2 10.88 -12.37 25.93
CA ILE A 2 10.54 -11.21 25.06
C ILE A 2 11.58 -11.00 23.92
N ALA A 3 12.81 -11.48 24.10
CA ALA A 3 13.94 -11.25 23.19
C ALA A 3 13.80 -11.92 21.80
N ASP A 4 13.02 -13.00 21.68
CA ASP A 4 12.75 -13.62 20.37
C ASP A 4 11.70 -12.84 19.57
N THR A 5 10.81 -12.12 20.25
CA THR A 5 9.64 -11.51 19.63
C THR A 5 10.02 -10.39 18.65
N ALA A 6 10.99 -9.54 18.97
CA ALA A 6 11.39 -8.41 18.12
C ALA A 6 11.99 -8.86 16.77
N GLN A 7 12.86 -9.88 16.80
CA GLN A 7 13.42 -10.43 15.56
C GLN A 7 12.36 -11.15 14.73
N HIS A 8 11.45 -11.88 15.39
CA HIS A 8 10.33 -12.52 14.69
C HIS A 8 9.44 -11.47 14.01
N TYR A 9 9.11 -10.36 14.69
CA TYR A 9 8.39 -9.25 14.07
C TYR A 9 9.14 -8.70 12.85
N ALA A 10 10.45 -8.43 12.97
CA ALA A 10 11.23 -7.94 11.85
C ALA A 10 11.19 -8.90 10.65
N ARG A 11 11.38 -10.20 10.87
CA ARG A 11 11.37 -11.22 9.82
C ARG A 11 10.01 -11.29 9.11
N TRP A 12 8.92 -11.28 9.87
CA TRP A 12 7.56 -11.27 9.33
C TRP A 12 7.25 -9.98 8.58
N ILE A 13 7.63 -8.81 9.11
CA ILE A 13 7.48 -7.53 8.41
C ILE A 13 8.22 -7.58 7.08
N GLY A 14 9.46 -8.08 7.08
CA GLY A 14 10.25 -8.24 5.86
C GLY A 14 9.58 -9.11 4.81
N ALA A 15 9.08 -10.28 5.21
CA ALA A 15 8.37 -11.20 4.31
C ALA A 15 7.07 -10.59 3.76
N LEU A 16 6.27 -9.95 4.63
CA LEU A 16 5.00 -9.34 4.23
C LEU A 16 5.19 -8.16 3.27
N PHE A 17 6.24 -7.36 3.43
CA PHE A 17 6.58 -6.33 2.44
C PHE A 17 6.86 -6.93 1.08
N LEU A 18 7.66 -8.00 1.00
CA LEU A 18 7.96 -8.63 -0.29
C LEU A 18 6.72 -9.27 -0.92
N VAL A 19 5.88 -9.92 -0.12
CA VAL A 19 4.61 -10.50 -0.61
C VAL A 19 3.68 -9.39 -1.13
N SER A 20 3.52 -8.28 -0.40
CA SER A 20 2.73 -7.13 -0.87
C SER A 20 3.30 -6.54 -2.15
N ILE A 21 4.62 -6.32 -2.26
CA ILE A 21 5.22 -5.78 -3.49
C ILE A 21 4.95 -6.68 -4.71
N VAL A 22 5.03 -8.00 -4.54
CA VAL A 22 4.76 -8.95 -5.62
C VAL A 22 3.26 -9.00 -5.94
N ALA A 23 2.40 -9.03 -4.91
CA ALA A 23 0.95 -9.09 -5.06
C ALA A 23 0.39 -7.81 -5.68
N GLY A 24 0.77 -6.64 -5.18
CA GLY A 24 0.37 -5.34 -5.73
C GLY A 24 1.00 -5.05 -7.08
N GLY A 25 2.27 -5.41 -7.29
CA GLY A 25 2.89 -5.33 -8.62
C GLY A 25 2.13 -6.15 -9.67
N TRP A 26 1.59 -7.30 -9.28
CA TRP A 26 0.71 -8.10 -10.14
C TRP A 26 -0.68 -7.46 -10.31
N GLY A 27 -1.36 -7.17 -9.20
CA GLY A 27 -2.77 -6.79 -9.18
C GLY A 27 -3.06 -5.34 -9.55
N GLU A 28 -2.14 -4.42 -9.26
CA GLU A 28 -2.33 -2.96 -9.43
C GLU A 28 -1.53 -2.38 -10.60
N SER A 29 -0.47 -3.06 -11.04
CA SER A 29 0.38 -2.57 -12.14
C SER A 29 0.27 -3.47 -13.35
N TYR A 30 0.70 -4.73 -13.25
CA TYR A 30 0.80 -5.61 -14.42
C TYR A 30 -0.54 -5.94 -15.06
N VAL A 31 -1.54 -6.37 -14.26
CA VAL A 31 -2.85 -6.73 -14.80
C VAL A 31 -3.61 -5.50 -15.33
N PRO A 32 -3.69 -4.36 -14.61
CA PRO A 32 -4.31 -3.15 -15.15
C PRO A 32 -3.67 -2.67 -16.45
N ASP A 33 -2.34 -2.66 -16.57
CA ASP A 33 -1.64 -2.27 -17.81
C ASP A 33 -2.02 -3.15 -19.02
N LYS A 34 -2.46 -4.39 -18.77
CA LYS A 34 -2.92 -5.32 -19.82
C LYS A 34 -4.40 -5.15 -20.14
N LEU A 35 -5.22 -4.81 -19.14
CA LEU A 35 -6.68 -4.77 -19.27
C LEU A 35 -7.18 -3.41 -19.75
N PHE A 36 -6.55 -2.29 -19.35
CA PHE A 36 -7.01 -0.95 -19.69
C PHE A 36 -6.24 -0.38 -20.87
N LEU A 37 -6.93 -0.29 -22.00
CA LEU A 37 -6.43 0.41 -23.18
C LEU A 37 -6.77 1.89 -23.03
N ALA A 38 -5.73 2.72 -22.94
CA ALA A 38 -5.89 4.16 -22.77
C ALA A 38 -6.78 4.76 -23.87
N ASN A 39 -7.87 5.41 -23.46
CA ASN A 39 -8.87 6.02 -24.34
C ASN A 39 -9.64 5.05 -25.27
N ASP A 40 -9.59 3.74 -25.02
CA ASP A 40 -10.37 2.74 -25.77
C ASP A 40 -11.21 1.86 -24.85
N LEU A 41 -12.45 2.31 -24.60
CA LEU A 41 -13.41 1.58 -23.77
C LEU A 41 -13.89 0.29 -24.43
N ALA A 42 -14.00 0.26 -25.77
CA ALA A 42 -14.46 -0.92 -26.49
C ALA A 42 -13.40 -2.02 -26.47
N GLY A 43 -12.14 -1.65 -26.71
CA GLY A 43 -10.99 -2.54 -26.57
C GLY A 43 -10.80 -3.01 -25.14
N THR A 44 -10.92 -2.13 -24.14
CA THR A 44 -10.85 -2.51 -22.71
C THR A 44 -11.90 -3.57 -22.37
N ALA A 45 -13.16 -3.39 -22.81
CA ALA A 45 -14.22 -4.38 -22.57
C ALA A 45 -13.94 -5.72 -23.27
N HIS A 46 -13.39 -5.68 -24.48
CA HIS A 46 -13.01 -6.88 -25.23
C HIS A 46 -11.86 -7.65 -24.54
N GLU A 47 -10.80 -6.96 -24.13
CA GLU A 47 -9.68 -7.58 -23.42
C GLU A 47 -10.08 -8.16 -22.07
N MET A 48 -10.94 -7.45 -21.32
CA MET A 48 -11.50 -7.97 -20.07
C MET A 48 -12.32 -9.24 -20.27
N ALA A 49 -13.19 -9.28 -21.29
CA ALA A 49 -14.00 -10.46 -21.61
C ALA A 49 -13.14 -11.66 -22.01
N ASN A 50 -12.02 -11.43 -22.70
CA ASN A 50 -11.09 -12.50 -23.11
C ASN A 50 -10.14 -12.92 -21.98
N SER A 51 -9.94 -12.08 -20.97
CA SER A 51 -8.92 -12.26 -19.93
C SER A 51 -9.51 -12.40 -18.51
N VAL A 52 -10.67 -13.05 -18.37
CA VAL A 52 -11.35 -13.25 -17.07
C VAL A 52 -10.44 -13.91 -16.03
N GLY A 53 -9.57 -14.85 -16.44
CA GLY A 53 -8.60 -15.48 -15.55
C GLY A 53 -7.59 -14.50 -14.95
N LEU A 54 -7.08 -13.56 -15.76
CA LEU A 54 -6.16 -12.51 -15.31
C LEU A 54 -6.88 -11.59 -14.32
N PHE A 55 -8.09 -11.17 -14.62
CA PHE A 55 -8.91 -10.36 -13.71
C PHE A 55 -9.12 -11.04 -12.35
N ARG A 56 -9.51 -12.32 -12.33
CA ARG A 56 -9.70 -13.08 -11.08
C ARG A 56 -8.39 -13.24 -10.28
N SER A 57 -7.27 -13.39 -10.98
CA SER A 57 -5.95 -13.44 -10.34
C SER A 57 -5.55 -12.10 -9.72
N SER A 58 -5.90 -10.98 -10.37
CA SER A 58 -5.74 -9.62 -9.84
C SER A 58 -6.47 -9.47 -8.52
N PHE A 59 -7.73 -9.91 -8.47
CA PHE A 59 -8.56 -9.87 -7.26
C PHE A 59 -7.94 -10.68 -6.11
N ALA A 60 -7.47 -11.89 -6.40
CA ALA A 60 -6.83 -12.73 -5.40
C ALA A 60 -5.52 -12.11 -4.87
N ALA A 61 -4.70 -11.52 -5.77
CA ALA A 61 -3.47 -10.85 -5.38
C ALA A 61 -3.74 -9.63 -4.48
N TYR A 62 -4.72 -8.80 -4.86
CA TYR A 62 -5.17 -7.68 -4.06
C TYR A 62 -5.65 -8.09 -2.65
N LEU A 63 -6.42 -9.18 -2.51
CA LEU A 63 -6.84 -9.68 -1.19
C LEU A 63 -5.65 -10.11 -0.32
N ILE A 64 -4.63 -10.74 -0.92
CA ILE A 64 -3.41 -11.12 -0.22
C ILE A 64 -2.67 -9.87 0.25
N GLU A 65 -2.56 -8.86 -0.61
CA GLU A 65 -1.92 -7.60 -0.28
C GLU A 65 -2.60 -6.86 0.86
N VAL A 66 -3.92 -6.68 0.81
CA VAL A 66 -4.67 -6.01 1.89
C VAL A 66 -4.46 -6.73 3.24
N ALA A 67 -4.49 -8.07 3.24
CA ALA A 67 -4.20 -8.84 4.44
C ALA A 67 -2.75 -8.64 4.95
N CYS A 68 -1.78 -8.57 4.03
CA CYS A 68 -0.40 -8.26 4.35
C CYS A 68 -0.27 -6.86 4.95
N ASP A 69 -0.93 -5.86 4.35
CA ASP A 69 -0.86 -4.47 4.76
C ASP A 69 -1.45 -4.24 6.15
N ILE A 70 -2.62 -4.82 6.44
CA ILE A 70 -3.21 -4.77 7.79
C ILE A 70 -2.23 -5.37 8.81
N THR A 71 -1.62 -6.51 8.47
CA THR A 71 -0.66 -7.18 9.35
C THR A 71 0.62 -6.35 9.54
N LEU A 72 1.13 -5.75 8.46
CA LEU A 72 2.28 -4.84 8.48
C LEU A 72 2.04 -3.65 9.40
N ASN A 73 0.86 -3.02 9.31
CA ASN A 73 0.45 -1.91 10.18
C ASN A 73 0.57 -2.29 11.66
N VAL A 74 0.04 -3.47 12.03
CA VAL A 74 0.06 -3.98 13.42
C VAL A 74 1.48 -4.35 13.87
N LEU A 75 2.25 -5.03 13.04
CA LEU A 75 3.61 -5.45 13.39
C LEU A 75 4.57 -4.26 13.47
N LEU A 76 4.48 -3.29 12.57
CA LEU A 76 5.26 -2.06 12.62
C LEU A 76 4.88 -1.22 13.85
N TYR A 77 3.60 -1.18 14.24
CA TYR A 77 3.21 -0.60 15.52
C TYR A 77 3.90 -1.30 16.69
N ALA A 78 3.83 -2.64 16.75
CA ALA A 78 4.44 -3.41 17.82
C ALA A 78 5.97 -3.24 17.88
N LEU A 79 6.61 -3.07 16.72
CA LEU A 79 8.05 -2.86 16.61
C LEU A 79 8.47 -1.46 17.02
N LEU A 80 7.75 -0.42 16.55
CA LEU A 80 8.13 0.99 16.72
C LEU A 80 7.59 1.62 18.01
N ARG A 81 6.58 0.99 18.66
CA ARG A 81 6.01 1.50 19.92
C ARG A 81 7.04 1.87 20.98
N PRO A 82 8.20 1.20 21.17
CA PRO A 82 9.16 1.58 22.21
C PRO A 82 9.72 2.99 22.05
N VAL A 83 9.80 3.51 20.81
CA VAL A 83 10.30 4.87 20.52
C VAL A 83 9.27 5.92 20.93
N SER A 84 8.03 5.76 20.45
CA SER A 84 6.90 6.61 20.86
C SER A 84 5.59 5.89 20.59
N ARG A 85 4.83 5.61 21.65
CA ARG A 85 3.52 4.94 21.54
C ARG A 85 2.53 5.77 20.73
N THR A 86 2.51 7.09 20.95
CA THR A 86 1.56 8.00 20.31
C THR A 86 1.82 8.09 18.81
N LEU A 87 3.06 8.32 18.39
CA LEU A 87 3.41 8.40 16.97
C LEU A 87 3.27 7.05 16.27
N SER A 88 3.60 5.94 16.95
CA SER A 88 3.41 4.60 16.38
C SER A 88 1.92 4.31 16.17
N LEU A 89 1.07 4.70 17.12
CA LEU A 89 -0.39 4.55 16.99
C LEU A 89 -0.91 5.44 15.87
N LEU A 90 -0.45 6.69 15.78
CA LEU A 90 -0.80 7.61 14.71
C LEU A 90 -0.49 7.00 13.35
N ALA A 91 0.73 6.48 13.16
CA ALA A 91 1.14 5.83 11.92
C ALA A 91 0.34 4.55 11.61
N MET A 92 -0.11 3.82 12.62
CA MET A 92 -0.99 2.66 12.44
C MET A 92 -2.38 3.10 11.98
N CYS A 93 -2.96 4.12 12.61
CA CYS A 93 -4.28 4.64 12.24
C CYS A 93 -4.29 5.21 10.81
N PHE A 94 -3.29 6.03 10.46
CA PHE A 94 -3.16 6.55 9.10
C PHE A 94 -2.95 5.44 8.08
N GLY A 95 -2.12 4.44 8.39
CA GLY A 95 -1.87 3.34 7.48
C GLY A 95 -3.09 2.44 7.29
N LEU A 96 -3.81 2.09 8.35
CA LEU A 96 -5.07 1.33 8.27
C LEU A 96 -6.17 2.10 7.54
N MET A 97 -6.27 3.41 7.76
CA MET A 97 -7.18 4.27 6.98
C MET A 97 -6.82 4.24 5.49
N GLY A 98 -5.52 4.37 5.17
CA GLY A 98 -5.02 4.20 3.82
C GLY A 98 -5.42 2.85 3.22
N THR A 99 -5.10 1.75 3.89
CA THR A 99 -5.44 0.40 3.44
C THR A 99 -6.96 0.20 3.26
N ALA A 100 -7.81 0.79 4.12
CA ALA A 100 -9.26 0.71 3.98
C ALA A 100 -9.78 1.49 2.76
N ILE A 101 -9.22 2.68 2.50
CA ILE A 101 -9.56 3.50 1.32
C ILE A 101 -9.11 2.80 0.06
N PHE A 102 -7.88 2.29 0.06
CA PHE A 102 -7.34 1.48 -1.03
C PHE A 102 -8.26 0.29 -1.32
N ALA A 103 -8.66 -0.41 -0.25
CA ALA A 103 -9.52 -1.57 -0.39
C ALA A 103 -10.90 -1.25 -0.99
N THR A 104 -11.44 -0.08 -0.65
CA THR A 104 -12.70 0.42 -1.20
C THR A 104 -12.52 0.89 -2.65
N GLY A 105 -11.38 1.48 -2.99
CA GLY A 105 -11.05 1.85 -4.36
C GLY A 105 -10.99 0.63 -5.28
N GLU A 106 -10.31 -0.42 -4.83
CA GLU A 106 -10.18 -1.68 -5.55
C GLU A 106 -11.54 -2.33 -5.83
N LEU A 107 -12.50 -2.23 -4.90
CA LEU A 107 -13.88 -2.65 -5.17
C LEU A 107 -14.47 -1.97 -6.42
N LEU A 108 -14.18 -0.69 -6.66
CA LEU A 108 -14.64 0.04 -7.84
C LEU A 108 -13.89 -0.39 -9.10
N TYR A 109 -12.60 -0.70 -9.00
CA TYR A 109 -11.84 -1.32 -10.08
C TYR A 109 -12.49 -2.63 -10.53
N PHE A 110 -12.88 -3.49 -9.59
CA PHE A 110 -13.58 -4.74 -9.90
C PHE A 110 -15.00 -4.50 -10.44
N ALA A 111 -15.72 -3.51 -9.89
CA ALA A 111 -17.04 -3.14 -10.38
C ALA A 111 -17.02 -2.66 -11.84
N ALA A 112 -15.94 -2.00 -12.28
CA ALA A 112 -15.78 -1.55 -13.66
C ALA A 112 -15.74 -2.71 -14.66
N ALA A 113 -15.27 -3.88 -14.25
CA ALA A 113 -15.16 -5.05 -15.12
C ALA A 113 -16.44 -5.91 -15.17
N LEU A 114 -17.34 -5.79 -14.19
CA LEU A 114 -18.56 -6.61 -14.10
C LEU A 114 -19.39 -6.62 -15.40
N PRO A 115 -19.61 -5.49 -16.10
CA PRO A 115 -20.37 -5.50 -17.35
C PRO A 115 -19.75 -6.33 -18.48
N ALA A 116 -18.45 -6.59 -18.43
CA ALA A 116 -17.71 -7.36 -19.43
C ALA A 116 -17.57 -8.85 -19.07
N ILE A 117 -17.54 -9.19 -17.79
CA ILE A 117 -17.20 -10.54 -17.32
C ILE A 117 -18.38 -11.32 -16.73
N ASP A 118 -19.45 -10.63 -16.30
CA ASP A 118 -20.63 -11.24 -15.68
C ASP A 118 -21.83 -11.17 -16.64
N ALA A 119 -22.30 -12.33 -17.10
CA ALA A 119 -23.38 -12.43 -18.07
C ALA A 119 -24.73 -11.94 -17.54
N ASP A 120 -24.98 -12.07 -16.24
CA ASP A 120 -26.25 -11.63 -15.64
C ASP A 120 -26.25 -10.11 -15.48
N VAL A 121 -25.14 -9.52 -15.02
CA VAL A 121 -24.96 -8.06 -15.01
C VAL A 121 -25.05 -7.49 -16.43
N ALA A 122 -24.40 -8.14 -17.40
CA ALA A 122 -24.39 -7.70 -18.80
C ALA A 122 -25.76 -7.74 -19.47
N ARG A 123 -26.71 -8.57 -18.99
CA ARG A 123 -28.09 -8.64 -19.50
C ARG A 123 -28.98 -7.53 -18.93
N VAL A 124 -28.74 -7.10 -17.69
CA VAL A 124 -29.56 -6.10 -16.99
C VAL A 124 -29.19 -4.67 -17.41
N ILE A 125 -27.92 -4.43 -17.75
CA ILE A 125 -27.40 -3.10 -18.10
C ILE A 125 -27.46 -2.88 -19.61
N SER A 126 -28.04 -1.76 -20.05
CA SER A 126 -28.06 -1.36 -21.46
C SER A 126 -26.64 -1.12 -22.01
N SER A 127 -26.43 -1.33 -23.30
CA SER A 127 -25.10 -1.19 -23.92
C SER A 127 -24.43 0.17 -23.68
N GLU A 128 -25.20 1.27 -23.71
CA GLU A 128 -24.70 2.64 -23.41
C GLU A 128 -24.32 2.82 -21.93
N ALA A 129 -25.04 2.16 -21.03
CA ALA A 129 -24.78 2.23 -19.59
C ALA A 129 -23.51 1.45 -19.19
N LYS A 130 -23.11 0.40 -19.94
CA LYS A 130 -21.89 -0.39 -19.65
C LYS A 130 -20.62 0.46 -19.71
N ALA A 131 -20.45 1.21 -20.80
CA ALA A 131 -19.30 2.09 -21.01
C ALA A 131 -19.26 3.21 -19.95
N THR A 132 -20.42 3.81 -19.68
CA THR A 132 -20.55 4.88 -18.68
C THR A 132 -20.19 4.40 -17.27
N LEU A 133 -20.70 3.23 -16.86
CA LEU A 133 -20.40 2.62 -15.57
C LEU A 133 -18.90 2.31 -15.45
N THR A 134 -18.33 1.68 -16.46
CA THR A 134 -16.90 1.33 -16.52
C THR A 134 -16.04 2.58 -16.34
N TYR A 135 -16.30 3.63 -17.12
CA TYR A 135 -15.58 4.89 -17.05
C TYR A 135 -15.68 5.55 -15.68
N LEU A 136 -16.90 5.62 -15.11
CA LEU A 136 -17.13 6.23 -13.81
C LEU A 136 -16.39 5.48 -12.69
N CYS A 137 -16.48 4.15 -12.67
CA CYS A 137 -15.82 3.31 -11.69
C CYS A 137 -14.29 3.46 -11.74
N ILE A 138 -13.67 3.42 -12.92
CA ILE A 138 -12.22 3.63 -13.09
C ILE A 138 -11.82 5.04 -12.64
N THR A 139 -12.62 6.05 -13.00
CA THR A 139 -12.36 7.44 -12.61
C THR A 139 -12.33 7.58 -11.09
N ILE A 140 -13.34 7.04 -10.40
CA ILE A 140 -13.40 7.11 -8.93
C ILE A 140 -12.29 6.26 -8.30
N TYR A 141 -11.97 5.08 -8.86
CA TYR A 141 -10.83 4.26 -8.44
C TYR A 141 -9.52 5.08 -8.44
N GLY A 142 -9.25 5.84 -9.51
CA GLY A 142 -8.08 6.71 -9.61
C GLY A 142 -8.03 7.78 -8.52
N TYR A 143 -9.18 8.41 -8.20
CA TYR A 143 -9.26 9.35 -7.06
C TYR A 143 -9.07 8.65 -5.71
N GLY A 144 -9.62 7.45 -5.54
CA GLY A 144 -9.45 6.62 -4.36
C GLY A 144 -7.98 6.29 -4.09
N PHE A 145 -7.23 5.93 -5.13
CA PHE A 145 -5.78 5.72 -5.04
C PHE A 145 -5.03 6.96 -4.55
N GLY A 146 -5.43 8.15 -5.03
CA GLY A 146 -4.88 9.42 -4.54
C GLY A 146 -5.06 9.54 -3.02
N ILE A 147 -6.30 9.45 -2.55
CA ILE A 147 -6.60 9.56 -1.12
C ILE A 147 -5.82 8.51 -0.32
N PHE A 148 -5.78 7.25 -0.77
CA PHE A 148 -4.93 6.21 -0.18
C PHE A 148 -3.48 6.68 -0.04
N ALA A 149 -2.86 7.14 -1.13
CA ALA A 149 -1.47 7.57 -1.14
C ALA A 149 -1.21 8.71 -0.14
N MET A 150 -2.17 9.61 0.08
CA MET A 150 -2.04 10.66 1.08
C MET A 150 -1.93 10.09 2.50
N PHE A 151 -2.88 9.25 2.91
CA PHE A 151 -2.91 8.67 4.26
C PHE A 151 -1.74 7.69 4.48
N TYR A 152 -1.47 6.83 3.50
CA TYR A 152 -0.37 5.86 3.58
C TYR A 152 1.00 6.55 3.54
N GLY A 153 1.13 7.65 2.78
CA GLY A 153 2.34 8.47 2.74
C GLY A 153 2.65 9.14 4.08
N ILE A 154 1.64 9.68 4.75
CA ILE A 154 1.78 10.22 6.13
C ILE A 154 2.22 9.11 7.08
N ALA A 155 1.57 7.94 7.03
CA ALA A 155 1.94 6.79 7.85
C ALA A 155 3.40 6.37 7.64
N ALA A 156 3.84 6.26 6.39
CA ALA A 156 5.21 5.92 6.02
C ALA A 156 6.22 6.98 6.50
N ALA A 157 5.90 8.26 6.38
CA ALA A 157 6.76 9.33 6.87
C ALA A 157 6.93 9.30 8.39
N VAL A 158 5.83 9.10 9.14
CA VAL A 158 5.89 8.97 10.60
C VAL A 158 6.67 7.71 11.02
N ARG A 159 6.51 6.59 10.31
CA ARG A 159 7.33 5.38 10.54
C ARG A 159 8.80 5.64 10.27
N GLY A 160 9.13 6.30 9.17
CA GLY A 160 10.50 6.66 8.81
C GLY A 160 11.16 7.55 9.88
N TYR A 161 10.41 8.52 10.42
CA TYR A 161 10.84 9.33 11.55
C TYR A 161 11.11 8.50 12.81
N LEU A 162 10.21 7.58 13.17
CA LEU A 162 10.41 6.68 14.32
C LEU A 162 11.64 5.78 14.14
N ILE A 163 11.86 5.27 12.93
CA ILE A 163 13.01 4.44 12.59
C ILE A 163 14.31 5.24 12.70
N TRP A 164 14.31 6.49 12.22
CA TRP A 164 15.45 7.38 12.35
C TRP A 164 15.89 7.60 13.82
N HIS A 165 14.92 7.68 14.73
CA HIS A 165 15.13 7.87 16.16
C HIS A 165 15.23 6.57 16.97
N SER A 166 15.08 5.41 16.34
CA SER A 166 14.96 4.12 17.03
C SER A 166 16.27 3.62 17.67
N GLY A 167 17.41 3.91 17.05
CA GLY A 167 18.72 3.37 17.44
C GLY A 167 18.91 1.87 17.13
N TYR A 168 17.84 1.08 17.03
CA TYR A 168 17.90 -0.35 16.70
C TYR A 168 17.67 -0.70 15.22
N LEU A 169 17.34 0.31 14.40
CA LEU A 169 17.28 0.22 12.95
C LEU A 169 18.21 1.28 12.32
N PRO A 170 18.75 1.03 11.12
CA PRO A 170 19.62 1.99 10.45
C PRO A 170 18.84 3.25 10.06
N ARG A 171 19.45 4.41 10.31
CA ARG A 171 18.86 5.72 9.98
C ARG A 171 18.59 5.89 8.49
N THR A 172 19.35 5.22 7.63
CA THR A 172 19.16 5.24 6.18
C THR A 172 17.77 4.73 5.79
N LEU A 173 17.27 3.65 6.41
CA LEU A 173 15.90 3.16 6.18
C LEU A 173 14.85 4.17 6.65
N GLY A 174 15.12 4.86 7.76
CA GLY A 174 14.27 5.96 8.23
C GLY A 174 14.20 7.09 7.20
N ALA A 175 15.35 7.49 6.64
CA ALA A 175 15.45 8.53 5.62
C ALA A 175 14.66 8.16 4.36
N VAL A 176 14.91 6.97 3.82
CA VAL A 176 14.22 6.48 2.62
C VAL A 176 12.72 6.36 2.88
N GLY A 177 12.30 5.91 4.09
CA GLY A 177 10.90 5.89 4.49
C GLY A 177 10.24 7.27 4.54
N ILE A 178 10.94 8.30 5.05
CA ILE A 178 10.44 9.68 5.05
C ILE A 178 10.28 10.21 3.63
N VAL A 179 11.29 10.04 2.79
CA VAL A 179 11.27 10.51 1.40
C VAL A 179 10.19 9.76 0.60
N GLY A 180 10.05 8.45 0.81
CA GLY A 180 8.98 7.64 0.23
C GLY A 180 7.59 8.12 0.63
N GLY A 181 7.37 8.33 1.94
CA GLY A 181 6.11 8.89 2.44
C GLY A 181 5.78 10.27 1.88
N ALA A 182 6.76 11.17 1.85
CA ALA A 182 6.61 12.49 1.27
C ALA A 182 6.26 12.43 -0.23
N SER A 183 6.85 11.50 -0.98
CA SER A 183 6.58 11.34 -2.41
C SER A 183 5.12 10.99 -2.71
N PHE A 184 4.52 10.13 -1.88
CA PHE A 184 3.10 9.77 -1.94
C PHE A 184 2.16 10.94 -1.62
N VAL A 185 2.52 11.75 -0.64
CA VAL A 185 1.77 12.96 -0.29
C VAL A 185 1.88 14.02 -1.39
N VAL A 186 3.08 14.26 -1.90
CA VAL A 186 3.33 15.24 -2.97
C VAL A 186 2.58 14.87 -4.24
N LYS A 187 2.53 13.58 -4.61
CA LYS A 187 1.76 13.10 -5.77
C LYS A 187 0.32 13.61 -5.77
N ASN A 188 -0.33 13.61 -4.60
CA ASN A 188 -1.71 14.07 -4.47
C ASN A 188 -1.87 15.56 -4.74
N PHE A 189 -0.96 16.39 -4.22
CA PHE A 189 -1.00 17.82 -4.48
C PHE A 189 -0.68 18.15 -5.95
N MET A 190 0.13 17.32 -6.62
CA MET A 190 0.46 17.52 -8.04
C MET A 190 -0.75 17.34 -8.97
N ILE A 191 -1.73 16.51 -8.61
CA ILE A 191 -2.99 16.39 -9.38
C ILE A 191 -3.71 17.75 -9.46
N VAL A 192 -3.63 18.57 -8.41
CA VAL A 192 -4.26 19.91 -8.36
C VAL A 192 -3.34 21.00 -8.91
N LEU A 193 -2.06 20.99 -8.53
CA LEU A 193 -1.10 22.04 -8.86
C LEU A 193 -0.59 21.96 -10.30
N ALA A 194 -0.52 20.75 -10.87
CA ALA A 194 0.07 20.51 -12.19
C ALA A 194 -0.65 19.36 -12.92
N PRO A 195 -1.96 19.50 -13.23
CA PRO A 195 -2.77 18.43 -13.84
C PRO A 195 -2.30 17.98 -15.23
N ARG A 196 -1.39 18.72 -15.87
CA ARG A 196 -0.81 18.40 -17.19
C ARG A 196 0.61 17.83 -17.12
N ALA A 197 1.22 17.78 -15.93
CA ALA A 197 2.55 17.23 -15.74
C ALA A 197 2.43 15.74 -15.42
N ASP A 198 2.77 14.89 -16.39
CA ASP A 198 2.92 13.45 -16.13
C ASP A 198 4.28 13.22 -15.45
N LEU A 199 4.24 12.87 -14.16
CA LEU A 199 5.43 12.61 -13.35
C LEU A 199 5.42 11.15 -12.87
N PRO A 200 5.63 10.18 -13.77
CA PRO A 200 5.48 8.75 -13.45
C PRO A 200 6.46 8.29 -12.36
N TYR A 201 7.60 8.96 -12.21
CA TYR A 201 8.65 8.63 -11.24
C TYR A 201 8.40 9.13 -9.81
N VAL A 202 7.30 9.86 -9.56
CA VAL A 202 6.99 10.39 -8.22
C VAL A 202 6.76 9.28 -7.19
N ILE A 203 6.35 8.08 -7.62
CA ILE A 203 6.13 6.92 -6.73
C ILE A 203 7.43 6.14 -6.44
N ALA A 204 8.46 6.30 -7.27
CA ALA A 204 9.70 5.53 -7.17
C ALA A 204 10.36 5.57 -5.77
N PRO A 205 10.38 6.71 -5.05
CA PRO A 205 10.94 6.74 -3.70
C PRO A 205 10.18 5.85 -2.70
N MET A 206 8.86 5.72 -2.84
CA MET A 206 8.08 4.82 -1.98
C MET A 206 8.38 3.35 -2.28
N MET A 207 8.49 2.98 -3.56
CA MET A 207 8.90 1.62 -3.94
C MET A 207 10.28 1.27 -3.37
N LEU A 208 11.24 2.20 -3.46
CA LEU A 208 12.55 2.04 -2.83
C LEU A 208 12.46 1.91 -1.31
N ALA A 209 11.57 2.66 -0.65
CA ALA A 209 11.33 2.55 0.78
C ALA A 209 10.81 1.16 1.17
N MET A 210 9.81 0.65 0.47
CA MET A 210 9.23 -0.67 0.75
C MET A 210 10.23 -1.79 0.49
N LEU A 211 10.93 -1.77 -0.65
CA LEU A 211 11.94 -2.77 -1.00
C LEU A 211 13.11 -2.79 -0.01
N SER A 212 13.67 -1.61 0.29
CA SER A 212 14.80 -1.51 1.21
C SER A 212 14.43 -1.93 2.63
N MET A 213 13.24 -1.55 3.10
CA MET A 213 12.71 -1.95 4.40
C MET A 213 12.47 -3.47 4.45
N GLY A 214 11.78 -4.01 3.45
CA GLY A 214 11.45 -5.42 3.36
C GLY A 214 12.69 -6.32 3.35
N LEU A 215 13.64 -6.02 2.46
CA LEU A 215 14.89 -6.77 2.35
C LEU A 215 15.74 -6.68 3.61
N TRP A 216 15.87 -5.49 4.20
CA TRP A 216 16.67 -5.33 5.41
C TRP A 216 16.10 -6.10 6.59
N LEU A 217 14.80 -5.97 6.84
CA LEU A 217 14.14 -6.61 7.97
C LEU A 217 14.10 -8.14 7.82
N LEU A 218 14.00 -8.63 6.58
CA LEU A 218 14.07 -10.06 6.28
C LEU A 218 15.47 -10.63 6.51
N VAL A 219 16.53 -9.96 6.05
CA VAL A 219 17.90 -10.48 6.11
C VAL A 219 18.56 -10.17 7.45
N LYS A 220 18.67 -8.88 7.81
CA LYS A 220 19.37 -8.45 9.04
C LYS A 220 18.45 -8.40 10.25
N GLY A 221 17.24 -7.86 10.09
CA GLY A 221 16.32 -7.62 11.20
C GLY A 221 16.73 -6.42 12.05
N VAL A 222 16.60 -6.54 13.37
CA VAL A 222 16.72 -5.41 14.33
C VAL A 222 17.83 -5.64 15.35
N ASP A 223 18.45 -4.57 15.82
CA ASP A 223 19.36 -4.66 16.98
C ASP A 223 18.55 -4.89 18.25
N ARG A 224 18.59 -6.15 18.72
CA ARG A 224 17.79 -6.62 19.86
C ARG A 224 18.16 -5.90 21.16
N ALA A 225 19.45 -5.68 21.41
CA ALA A 225 19.91 -5.09 22.66
C ALA A 225 19.41 -3.64 22.81
N HIS A 226 19.49 -2.87 21.72
CA HIS A 226 18.94 -1.51 21.69
C HIS A 226 17.42 -1.49 21.79
N TRP A 227 16.72 -2.45 21.14
CA TRP A 227 15.27 -2.54 21.20
C TRP A 227 14.74 -2.86 22.61
N ASP A 228 15.34 -3.84 23.29
CA ASP A 228 14.98 -4.24 24.65
C ASP A 228 15.22 -3.08 25.64
N THR A 229 16.32 -2.35 25.46
CA THR A 229 16.65 -1.16 26.27
C THR A 229 15.59 -0.07 26.12
N MET A 230 15.18 0.24 24.88
CA MET A 230 14.12 1.21 24.60
C MET A 230 12.77 0.77 25.18
N GLN A 231 12.47 -0.53 25.09
CA GLN A 231 11.23 -1.07 25.65
C GLN A 231 11.20 -0.95 27.18
N ALA A 232 12.31 -1.28 27.86
CA ALA A 232 12.43 -1.16 29.31
C ALA A 232 12.30 0.31 29.76
N ALA A 233 12.97 1.25 29.08
CA ALA A 233 12.88 2.68 29.36
C ALA A 233 11.44 3.21 29.25
N GLN A 234 10.70 2.76 28.24
CA GLN A 234 9.31 3.15 28.04
C GLN A 234 8.38 2.62 29.15
N THR A 235 8.60 1.41 29.67
CA THR A 235 7.82 0.87 30.80
C THR A 235 8.09 1.62 32.10
N THR A 236 9.32 2.07 32.34
CA THR A 236 9.68 2.83 33.53
C THR A 236 9.09 4.23 33.52
N SER A 237 9.06 4.91 32.36
CA SER A 237 8.44 6.23 32.21
C SER A 237 6.91 6.25 32.43
N LYS A 238 6.26 5.09 32.54
CA LYS A 238 4.80 4.96 32.77
C LYS A 238 4.44 4.58 34.22
N ARG A 239 5.42 4.28 35.06
CA ARG A 239 5.22 4.09 36.52
C ARG A 239 5.46 5.41 37.23
#